data_AF-A0A4Q7BLN2-F1
#
_entry.id   AF-A0A4Q7BLN2-F1
#
_cell.length_a   1.000
_cell.length_b   1.000
_cell.length_c   1.000
_cell.angle_alpha   90.00
_cell.angle_beta   90.00
_cell.angle_gamma   90.00
#
_symmetry.space_group_name_H-M   'P 1'
#
loop_
_entity.id
_entity.type
_entity.pdbx_description
1 polymer ?
#
loop_
_entity_poly.entity_id
_entity_poly.type
_entity_poly.pdbx_seq_one_letter_code
_entity_poly.pdbx_strand_id
1 'polypeptide(L)'
;MTYAKNWAEIAERANDFIEFLQGDNFFSEPFNTDKDYFVITNAQLGMKYACEGSCEEFTEWELNVRISHFLITKTNFFNFFAKNLNGLLEKWKNIDGVSVAEELMMIHFDYIFNCYANDYFPPMWQEILNIYLKGGLPCGWSGHYPEGKMVVFSNY
;
A
#
# COMPACT_ATOMS: atom_id res chain seq x y z
N MET A 1 12.10 -3.69 21.57
CA MET A 1 11.67 -3.08 20.30
C MET A 1 12.83 -2.21 19.81
N THR A 2 13.35 -2.49 18.62
CA THR A 2 14.58 -1.89 18.08
C THR A 2 14.22 -0.91 16.97
N TYR A 3 14.05 0.36 17.32
CA TYR A 3 13.75 1.39 16.32
C TYR A 3 15.00 1.77 15.52
N ALA A 4 14.81 2.07 14.23
CA ALA A 4 15.84 2.61 13.35
C ALA A 4 16.16 4.04 13.76
N LYS A 5 17.45 4.39 13.75
CA LYS A 5 17.93 5.70 14.24
C LYS A 5 18.01 6.75 13.14
N ASN A 6 17.99 6.32 11.88
CA ASN A 6 18.16 7.19 10.72
C ASN A 6 17.61 6.51 9.46
N TRP A 7 17.54 7.26 8.36
CA TRP A 7 17.03 6.76 7.08
C TRP A 7 17.88 5.64 6.48
N ALA A 8 19.20 5.61 6.70
CA ALA A 8 20.05 4.56 6.13
C ALA A 8 19.69 3.18 6.71
N GLU A 9 19.45 3.10 8.02
CA GLU A 9 18.98 1.86 8.67
C GLU A 9 17.58 1.45 8.18
N ILE A 10 16.68 2.42 7.94
CA ILE A 10 15.35 2.13 7.39
C ILE A 10 15.47 1.60 5.96
N ALA A 11 16.30 2.23 5.13
CA ALA A 11 16.51 1.85 3.74
C ALA A 11 17.14 0.45 3.63
N GLU A 12 18.10 0.12 4.51
CA GLU A 12 18.67 -1.22 4.60
C GLU A 12 17.60 -2.27 4.95
N ARG A 13 16.73 -1.98 5.93
CA ARG A 13 15.64 -2.90 6.33
C ARG A 13 14.55 -3.03 5.26
N ALA A 14 14.26 -1.95 4.56
CA ALA A 14 13.22 -1.86 3.54
C ALA A 14 13.74 -2.16 2.13
N ASN A 15 14.92 -2.76 1.98
CA ASN A 15 15.60 -2.92 0.69
C ASN A 15 14.69 -3.53 -0.39
N ASP A 16 14.03 -4.65 -0.09
CA ASP A 16 13.13 -5.33 -1.04
C ASP A 16 11.96 -4.45 -1.48
N PHE A 17 11.41 -3.65 -0.56
CA PHE A 17 10.33 -2.72 -0.88
C PHE A 17 10.83 -1.52 -1.69
N ILE A 18 12.04 -1.01 -1.40
CA ILE A 18 12.68 0.04 -2.20
C ILE A 18 12.99 -0.46 -3.60
N GLU A 19 13.54 -1.66 -3.75
CA GLU A 19 13.79 -2.30 -5.05
C GLU A 19 12.50 -2.44 -5.86
N PHE A 20 11.39 -2.85 -5.21
CA PHE A 20 10.07 -2.83 -5.82
C PHE A 20 9.70 -1.41 -6.31
N LEU A 21 9.77 -0.38 -5.45
CA LEU A 21 9.40 0.99 -5.83
C LEU A 21 10.27 1.57 -6.96
N GLN A 22 11.50 1.09 -7.10
CA GLN A 22 12.44 1.49 -8.15
C GLN A 22 12.18 0.81 -9.50
N GLY A 23 11.30 -0.18 -9.57
CA GLY A 23 10.85 -0.79 -10.81
C GLY A 23 10.23 0.22 -11.79
N ASP A 24 9.97 -0.23 -13.02
CA ASP A 24 9.49 0.64 -14.10
C ASP A 24 8.10 0.28 -14.63
N ASN A 25 7.61 -0.92 -14.35
CA ASN A 25 6.35 -1.44 -14.87
C ASN A 25 5.60 -2.20 -13.78
N PHE A 26 4.43 -1.70 -13.42
CA PHE A 26 3.65 -2.18 -12.28
C PHE A 26 2.21 -2.51 -12.67
N PHE A 27 1.60 -3.46 -11.99
CA PHE A 27 0.20 -3.83 -12.23
C PHE A 27 -0.07 -4.18 -13.71
N SER A 28 0.91 -4.80 -14.38
CA SER A 28 0.87 -5.15 -15.81
C SER A 28 0.23 -6.51 -16.08
N GLU A 29 0.10 -7.34 -15.05
CA GLU A 29 -0.46 -8.68 -15.10
C GLU A 29 -1.61 -8.80 -14.10
N PRO A 30 -2.57 -9.72 -14.32
CA PRO A 30 -3.59 -10.02 -13.32
C PRO A 30 -2.95 -10.42 -11.99
N PHE A 31 -3.49 -9.88 -10.91
CA PHE A 31 -3.06 -10.26 -9.57
C PHE A 31 -3.37 -11.74 -9.32
N ASN A 32 -2.33 -12.53 -9.08
CA ASN A 32 -2.43 -13.96 -8.87
C ASN A 32 -1.97 -14.36 -7.45
N THR A 33 -2.76 -15.19 -6.79
CA THR A 33 -2.50 -15.61 -5.41
C THR A 33 -3.17 -16.95 -5.11
N ASP A 34 -2.55 -17.75 -4.24
CA ASP A 34 -3.15 -18.97 -3.69
C ASP A 34 -3.95 -18.70 -2.39
N LYS A 35 -3.90 -17.46 -1.89
CA LYS A 35 -4.68 -17.02 -0.71
C LYS A 35 -6.10 -16.65 -1.10
N ASP A 36 -7.03 -16.85 -0.16
CA ASP A 36 -8.45 -16.54 -0.32
C ASP A 36 -8.74 -15.03 -0.13
N TYR A 37 -8.26 -14.21 -1.07
CA TYR A 37 -8.58 -12.79 -1.14
C TYR A 37 -9.88 -12.53 -1.90
N PHE A 38 -10.56 -11.43 -1.58
CA PHE A 38 -11.65 -10.96 -2.41
C PHE A 38 -11.10 -10.11 -3.56
N VAL A 39 -10.72 -10.77 -4.66
CA VAL A 39 -10.13 -10.13 -5.83
C VAL A 39 -11.22 -9.49 -6.69
N ILE A 40 -11.04 -8.22 -7.02
CA ILE A 40 -11.97 -7.43 -7.84
C ILE A 40 -11.23 -6.75 -8.99
N THR A 41 -11.94 -6.50 -10.10
CA THR A 41 -11.44 -5.73 -11.26
C THR A 41 -12.26 -4.47 -11.53
N ASN A 42 -13.33 -4.24 -10.76
CA ASN A 42 -14.15 -3.03 -10.87
C ASN A 42 -13.54 -1.91 -10.00
N ALA A 43 -13.01 -0.88 -10.64
CA ALA A 43 -12.37 0.25 -9.97
C ALA A 43 -13.33 1.04 -9.07
N GLN A 44 -14.60 1.19 -9.44
CA GLN A 44 -15.59 1.88 -8.60
C GLN A 44 -15.87 1.11 -7.30
N LEU A 45 -15.95 -0.22 -7.40
CA LEU A 45 -16.09 -1.07 -6.21
C LEU A 45 -14.83 -1.01 -5.34
N GLY A 46 -13.65 -1.00 -5.95
CA GLY A 46 -12.39 -0.84 -5.22
C GLY A 46 -12.30 0.49 -4.48
N MET A 47 -12.63 1.60 -5.15
CA MET A 47 -12.68 2.93 -4.52
C MET A 47 -13.69 2.97 -3.37
N LYS A 48 -14.85 2.31 -3.53
CA LYS A 48 -15.84 2.19 -2.46
C LYS A 48 -15.23 1.52 -1.21
N TYR A 49 -14.58 0.37 -1.36
CA TYR A 49 -13.90 -0.29 -0.24
C TYR A 49 -12.80 0.57 0.40
N ALA A 50 -12.07 1.33 -0.42
CA ALA A 50 -10.98 2.19 0.05
C ALA A 50 -11.51 3.40 0.85
N CYS A 51 -12.69 3.92 0.48
CA CYS A 51 -13.28 5.11 1.09
C CYS A 51 -14.31 4.80 2.21
N GLU A 52 -14.85 3.58 2.30
CA GLU A 52 -15.86 3.20 3.31
C GLU A 52 -15.32 3.03 4.73
N GLY A 53 -14.14 3.57 5.03
CA GLY A 53 -13.64 3.60 6.41
C GLY A 53 -13.31 2.22 6.98
N SER A 54 -13.14 1.19 6.15
CA SER A 54 -12.61 -0.11 6.65
C SER A 54 -11.22 0.04 7.30
N CYS A 55 -10.53 1.15 7.01
CA CYS A 55 -9.29 1.55 7.67
C CYS A 55 -9.46 2.44 8.93
N GLU A 56 -10.65 3.00 9.19
CA GLU A 56 -10.93 3.95 10.28
C GLU A 56 -11.23 3.26 11.63
N GLU A 57 -11.63 1.98 11.62
CA GLU A 57 -11.76 1.18 12.85
C GLU A 57 -10.41 0.71 13.42
N PHE A 58 -9.31 0.90 12.69
CA PHE A 58 -7.98 0.61 13.22
C PHE A 58 -7.52 1.77 14.10
N THR A 59 -7.87 1.69 15.39
CA THR A 59 -7.32 2.54 16.44
C THR A 59 -5.81 2.69 16.23
N GLU A 60 -5.38 3.94 16.09
CA GLU A 60 -4.01 4.46 16.03
C GLU A 60 -3.02 3.69 16.92
N TRP A 61 -2.50 2.55 16.47
CA TRP A 61 -1.49 1.79 17.21
C TRP A 61 -0.12 2.42 16.96
N GLU A 62 0.07 3.57 17.62
CA GLU A 62 1.32 4.16 18.10
C GLU A 62 2.61 3.47 17.60
N LEU A 63 2.93 3.72 16.33
CA LEU A 63 4.32 3.65 15.86
C LEU A 63 5.05 4.79 16.58
N ASN A 64 5.66 4.47 17.73
CA ASN A 64 6.40 5.39 18.61
C ASN A 64 7.47 6.22 17.87
N VAL A 65 7.86 5.79 16.67
CA VAL A 65 8.59 6.59 15.70
C VAL A 65 7.76 6.65 14.42
N ARG A 66 6.96 7.71 14.26
CA ARG A 66 6.57 8.16 12.91
C ARG A 66 7.84 8.70 12.26
N ILE A 67 8.38 7.99 11.27
CA ILE A 67 9.21 8.65 10.27
C ILE A 67 8.34 9.81 9.78
N SER A 68 8.86 11.03 9.79
CA SER A 68 8.08 12.13 9.26
C SER A 68 7.79 11.81 7.80
N HIS A 69 6.51 11.83 7.42
CA HIS A 69 6.01 11.77 6.03
C HIS A 69 6.92 12.56 5.05
N PHE A 70 7.52 13.64 5.55
CA PHE A 70 8.55 14.45 4.92
C PHE A 70 9.80 13.71 4.41
N LEU A 71 10.32 12.70 5.11
CA LEU A 71 11.53 11.97 4.70
C LEU A 71 11.27 11.06 3.48
N ILE A 72 10.09 10.46 3.41
CA ILE A 72 9.68 9.60 2.30
C ILE A 72 9.24 10.45 1.10
N THR A 73 8.51 11.54 1.33
CA THR A 73 8.16 12.48 0.25
C THR A 73 9.39 13.18 -0.34
N LYS A 74 10.48 13.34 0.41
CA LYS A 74 11.78 13.80 -0.11
C LYS A 74 12.42 12.84 -1.13
N THR A 75 12.19 11.54 -1.02
CA THR A 75 12.61 10.59 -2.06
C THR A 75 11.62 10.56 -3.23
N ASN A 76 10.53 11.33 -3.16
CA ASN A 76 9.41 11.33 -4.10
C ASN A 76 8.88 9.91 -4.36
N PHE A 77 8.87 9.05 -3.33
CA PHE A 77 8.57 7.62 -3.46
C PHE A 77 9.37 6.95 -4.59
N PHE A 78 10.64 7.32 -4.76
CA PHE A 78 11.51 6.84 -5.85
C PHE A 78 10.94 7.10 -7.26
N ASN A 79 10.17 8.18 -7.41
CA ASN A 79 9.41 8.53 -8.60
C ASN A 79 8.38 7.46 -9.03
N PHE A 80 7.91 6.62 -8.11
CA PHE A 80 6.97 5.52 -8.39
C PHE A 80 5.74 5.96 -9.21
N PHE A 81 5.12 7.09 -8.85
CA PHE A 81 3.93 7.59 -9.55
C PHE A 81 4.21 8.15 -10.96
N ALA A 82 5.47 8.38 -11.31
CA ALA A 82 5.89 8.73 -12.67
C ALA A 82 6.22 7.50 -13.54
N LYS A 83 6.18 6.28 -12.98
CA LYS A 83 6.47 5.02 -13.68
C LYS A 83 5.25 4.53 -14.46
N ASN A 84 5.40 3.43 -15.22
CA ASN A 84 4.26 2.82 -15.88
C ASN A 84 3.41 2.01 -14.89
N LEU A 85 2.30 2.60 -14.45
CA LEU A 85 1.31 1.95 -13.59
C LEU A 85 0.14 1.33 -14.38
N ASN A 86 0.32 1.12 -15.69
CA ASN A 86 -0.65 0.48 -16.60
C ASN A 86 -2.08 1.07 -16.48
N GLY A 87 -2.15 2.40 -16.43
CA GLY A 87 -3.41 3.15 -16.37
C GLY A 87 -4.13 3.09 -15.02
N LEU A 88 -3.53 2.51 -13.97
CA LEU A 88 -4.14 2.38 -12.64
C LEU A 88 -4.65 3.73 -12.12
N LEU A 89 -3.81 4.76 -12.13
CA LEU A 89 -4.16 6.09 -11.59
C LEU A 89 -5.34 6.70 -12.35
N GLU A 90 -5.41 6.53 -13.67
CA GLU A 90 -6.51 7.03 -14.50
C GLU A 90 -7.81 6.26 -14.25
N LYS A 91 -7.74 4.93 -14.10
CA LYS A 91 -8.90 4.08 -13.78
C LYS A 91 -9.50 4.38 -12.40
N TRP A 92 -8.67 4.88 -11.49
CA TRP A 92 -9.01 5.15 -10.09
C TRP A 92 -9.19 6.64 -9.79
N LYS A 93 -9.65 7.43 -10.78
CA LYS A 93 -10.05 8.82 -10.56
C LYS A 93 -11.44 8.92 -9.97
N ASN A 94 -11.58 9.77 -8.95
CA ASN A 94 -12.89 10.19 -8.46
C ASN A 94 -13.54 11.20 -9.44
N ILE A 95 -14.75 11.67 -9.08
CA ILE A 95 -15.50 12.63 -9.91
C ILE A 95 -14.78 13.96 -10.13
N ASP A 96 -13.88 14.34 -9.22
CA ASP A 96 -13.10 15.57 -9.28
C ASP A 96 -11.76 15.37 -10.05
N GLY A 97 -11.51 14.17 -10.57
CA GLY A 97 -10.31 13.84 -11.34
C GLY A 97 -9.09 13.52 -10.48
N VAL A 98 -9.24 13.40 -9.15
CA VAL A 98 -8.18 13.02 -8.21
C VAL A 98 -8.04 11.50 -8.18
N SER A 99 -6.79 11.01 -8.27
CA SER A 99 -6.48 9.58 -8.23
C SER A 99 -6.54 9.04 -6.80
N VAL A 100 -7.61 8.30 -6.48
CA VAL A 100 -7.79 7.65 -5.17
C VAL A 100 -6.71 6.58 -4.95
N ALA A 101 -6.26 5.91 -6.02
CA ALA A 101 -5.20 4.92 -5.92
C ALA A 101 -3.85 5.54 -5.51
N GLU A 102 -3.55 6.76 -5.98
CA GLU A 102 -2.32 7.46 -5.59
C GLU A 102 -2.34 7.81 -4.09
N GLU A 103 -3.42 8.43 -3.61
CA GLU A 103 -3.59 8.78 -2.20
C GLU A 103 -3.50 7.54 -1.30
N LEU A 104 -4.19 6.47 -1.67
CA LEU A 104 -4.19 5.19 -0.94
C LEU A 104 -2.78 4.58 -0.88
N MET A 105 -2.07 4.53 -2.01
CA MET A 105 -0.70 4.01 -2.07
C MET A 105 0.26 4.86 -1.23
N MET A 106 0.16 6.19 -1.28
CA MET A 106 0.99 7.07 -0.45
C MET A 106 0.83 6.77 1.04
N ILE A 107 -0.41 6.56 1.50
CA ILE A 107 -0.71 6.17 2.89
C ILE A 107 -0.11 4.81 3.20
N HIS A 108 -0.34 3.80 2.35
CA HIS A 108 0.19 2.46 2.59
C HIS A 108 1.72 2.42 2.61
N PHE A 109 2.37 3.14 1.69
CA PHE A 109 3.83 3.19 1.61
C PHE A 109 4.42 3.83 2.86
N ASP A 110 3.80 4.89 3.39
CA ASP A 110 4.20 5.51 4.66
C ASP A 110 4.11 4.50 5.81
N TYR A 111 3.00 3.77 5.94
CA TYR A 111 2.86 2.74 6.99
C TYR A 111 3.86 1.59 6.84
N ILE A 112 4.12 1.11 5.62
CA ILE A 112 5.11 0.07 5.36
C ILE A 112 6.50 0.53 5.81
N PHE A 113 6.92 1.74 5.45
CA PHE A 113 8.20 2.29 5.90
C PHE A 113 8.25 2.45 7.43
N ASN A 114 7.16 2.88 8.05
CA ASN A 114 7.09 2.95 9.51
C ASN A 114 7.20 1.57 10.18
N CYS A 115 6.65 0.51 9.57
CA CYS A 115 6.83 -0.86 10.07
C CYS A 115 8.32 -1.26 10.06
N TYR A 116 9.04 -0.99 8.97
CA TYR A 116 10.49 -1.20 8.90
C TYR A 116 11.27 -0.34 9.92
N ALA A 117 10.84 0.90 10.13
CA ALA A 117 11.45 1.82 11.10
C ALA A 117 11.34 1.31 12.52
N ASN A 118 10.20 0.74 12.89
CA ASN A 118 9.91 0.32 14.26
C ASN A 118 10.29 -1.15 14.52
N ASP A 119 10.78 -1.88 13.51
CA ASP A 119 11.08 -3.31 13.60
C ASP A 119 9.85 -4.10 14.10
N TYR A 120 8.68 -3.68 13.64
CA TYR A 120 7.40 -4.25 14.01
C TYR A 120 6.45 -4.16 12.82
N PHE A 121 6.05 -5.33 12.32
CA PHE A 121 5.22 -5.45 11.13
C PHE A 121 3.95 -6.23 11.50
N PRO A 122 2.81 -5.55 11.76
CA PRO A 122 1.57 -6.27 12.05
C PRO A 122 1.16 -7.17 10.88
N PRO A 123 0.45 -8.29 11.15
CA PRO A 123 0.04 -9.24 10.11
C PRO A 123 -0.67 -8.59 8.92
N MET A 124 -1.56 -7.63 9.16
CA MET A 124 -2.26 -6.89 8.12
C MET A 124 -1.31 -6.12 7.19
N TRP A 125 -0.32 -5.42 7.74
CA TRP A 125 0.64 -4.67 6.92
C TRP A 125 1.58 -5.61 6.15
N GLN A 126 1.95 -6.75 6.73
CA GLN A 126 2.70 -7.78 6.00
C GLN A 126 1.89 -8.27 4.80
N GLU A 127 0.58 -8.42 4.96
CA GLU A 127 -0.33 -8.83 3.89
C GLU A 127 -0.45 -7.76 2.80
N ILE A 128 -0.64 -6.49 3.18
CA ILE A 128 -0.65 -5.33 2.25
C ILE A 128 0.65 -5.27 1.44
N LEU A 129 1.82 -5.39 2.10
CA LEU A 129 3.12 -5.40 1.42
C LEU A 129 3.20 -6.57 0.41
N ASN A 130 2.84 -7.77 0.83
CA ASN A 130 2.86 -8.96 -0.04
C ASN A 130 1.95 -8.82 -1.26
N ILE A 131 0.83 -8.11 -1.14
CA ILE A 131 -0.08 -7.84 -2.25
C ILE A 131 0.58 -6.89 -3.27
N TYR A 132 1.23 -5.81 -2.81
CA TYR A 132 1.97 -4.91 -3.69
C TYR A 132 3.08 -5.63 -4.45
N LEU A 133 3.88 -6.44 -3.76
CA LEU A 133 4.98 -7.21 -4.38
C LEU A 133 4.48 -8.21 -5.44
N LYS A 134 3.19 -8.56 -5.42
CA LYS A 134 2.54 -9.42 -6.41
C LYS A 134 1.69 -8.66 -7.44
N GLY A 135 1.77 -7.33 -7.47
CA GLY A 135 1.09 -6.49 -8.45
C GLY A 135 -0.41 -6.30 -8.21
N GLY A 136 -0.89 -6.46 -6.97
CA GLY A 136 -2.25 -6.10 -6.58
C GLY A 136 -2.30 -4.77 -5.84
N LEU A 137 -3.45 -4.09 -5.89
CA LEU A 137 -3.72 -2.91 -5.06
C LEU A 137 -4.63 -3.33 -3.89
N PRO A 138 -4.16 -3.31 -2.63
CA PRO A 138 -5.03 -3.52 -1.47
C PRO A 138 -6.05 -2.39 -1.37
N CYS A 139 -7.33 -2.71 -1.24
CA CYS A 139 -8.42 -1.73 -1.28
C CYS A 139 -9.21 -1.62 0.02
N GLY A 140 -8.94 -2.47 1.02
CA GLY A 140 -9.70 -2.51 2.26
C GLY A 140 -10.17 -3.93 2.59
N TRP A 141 -11.25 -4.05 3.35
CA TRP A 141 -11.73 -5.33 3.86
C TRP A 141 -13.22 -5.56 3.55
N SER A 142 -13.56 -6.79 3.21
CA SER A 142 -14.94 -7.25 3.08
C SER A 142 -15.33 -8.02 4.34
N GLY A 143 -16.29 -7.49 5.10
CA GLY A 143 -16.54 -7.90 6.48
C GLY A 143 -15.60 -7.18 7.46
N HIS A 144 -15.44 -7.72 8.67
CA HIS A 144 -14.62 -7.12 9.72
C HIS A 144 -13.28 -7.86 9.83
N TYR A 145 -12.18 -7.15 9.94
CA TYR A 145 -10.90 -7.78 10.24
C TYR A 145 -10.88 -8.31 11.69
N PRO A 146 -10.28 -9.49 11.98
CA PRO A 146 -9.56 -10.37 11.07
C PRO A 146 -10.42 -11.42 10.34
N GLU A 147 -11.71 -11.56 10.64
CA GLU A 147 -12.54 -12.67 10.14
C GLU A 147 -13.05 -12.50 8.69
N GLY A 148 -13.04 -11.28 8.17
CA GLY A 148 -13.39 -10.95 6.79
C GLY A 148 -12.27 -11.25 5.80
N LYS A 149 -12.38 -10.71 4.59
CA LYS A 149 -11.38 -10.90 3.53
C LYS A 149 -10.76 -9.60 3.09
N MET A 150 -9.44 -9.58 2.94
CA MET A 150 -8.74 -8.51 2.23
C MET A 150 -9.29 -8.39 0.81
N VAL A 151 -9.69 -7.17 0.45
CA VAL A 151 -10.12 -6.82 -0.91
C VAL A 151 -8.91 -6.36 -1.69
N VAL A 152 -8.69 -6.96 -2.85
CA VAL A 152 -7.55 -6.63 -3.71
C VAL A 152 -8.04 -6.30 -5.10
N PHE A 153 -7.71 -5.11 -5.58
CA PHE A 153 -7.91 -4.75 -6.97
C PHE A 153 -6.80 -5.31 -7.86
N SER A 154 -7.22 -6.07 -8.86
CA SER A 154 -6.39 -6.54 -9.96
C SER A 154 -6.57 -5.60 -11.16
N ASN A 155 -5.48 -4.96 -11.61
CA ASN A 155 -5.51 -3.99 -12.71
C ASN A 155 -5.56 -4.65 -14.10
N TYR A 156 -6.62 -5.42 -14.37
CA TYR A 156 -6.84 -6.09 -15.66
C TYR A 156 -8.25 -5.79 -16.17
#